data_AF-A0A6J8A7Q6-F1
#
_entry.id   AF-A0A6J8A7Q6-F1
#
_cell.length_a   1.000
_cell.length_b   1.000
_cell.length_c   1.000
_cell.angle_alpha   90.00
_cell.angle_beta   90.00
_cell.angle_gamma   90.00
#
_symmetry.space_group_name_H-M   'P 1'
#
loop_
_entity.id
_entity.type
_entity.pdbx_description
1 polymer ?
#
loop_
_entity_poly.entity_id
_entity_poly.type
_entity_poly.pdbx_seq_one_letter_code
_entity_poly.pdbx_strand_id
1 'polypeptide(L)'
;MKTTNAKKKNRPVGSLDFKRTAYYFKDNKKLVLVYYEGDETVYVPTHHGNSKKTDSEFARTAPSVLRRMENALQSGDKTAMDIYRDSVCDHAVPGTHQGILNARNIKQVENIVRKVNEDKRISKDDIYNLVLLAYHLEGFIHDEVTVFPDLTSIIALPDMNSIVNQLLDVNTTDDIPFVFFYDTTFKLGDFYVSPLVFRNIIFEDEPIMPVAFLIHGRKKETVHSIFFDFVASLFPKLNKKAIPFVTDREPGLVNAIMKNFSNCDVVMCWNHLINDFKFNSQKMGAASDNIAVYVSNVRELLRSSSEQGYEERKKLLVSKWSQGVYSYFMKVEKDILKHCGKWIIEKYPNLYDPFFGLTNNSCESMNAVIKRLNKFKELPVDCFVLSMFYLQTYYTTEIQRGLAGIGNFTLRVQYSHAQIPKDEISIPKHLIKPDDIV
;
A
#
# COMPACT_ATOMS: atom_id res chain seq x y z
N MET A 1 -15.14 -12.71 -30.19
CA MET A 1 -16.20 -13.53 -29.58
C MET A 1 -15.83 -15.00 -29.69
N LYS A 2 -15.37 -15.64 -28.60
CA LYS A 2 -15.26 -17.10 -28.50
C LYS A 2 -16.42 -17.58 -27.64
N THR A 3 -17.44 -18.13 -28.28
CA THR A 3 -18.55 -18.81 -27.63
C THR A 3 -18.03 -20.10 -27.02
N THR A 4 -17.73 -20.09 -25.72
CA THR A 4 -17.56 -21.32 -24.97
C THR A 4 -18.92 -21.98 -24.80
N ASN A 5 -19.16 -23.04 -25.57
CA ASN A 5 -20.27 -23.96 -25.35
C ASN A 5 -20.18 -24.49 -23.92
N ALA A 6 -20.98 -23.93 -23.02
CA ALA A 6 -21.23 -24.51 -21.71
C ALA A 6 -21.93 -25.85 -21.95
N LYS A 7 -21.17 -26.95 -21.87
CA LYS A 7 -21.75 -28.29 -21.77
C LYS A 7 -22.73 -28.29 -20.60
N LYS A 8 -24.03 -28.28 -20.89
CA LYS A 8 -25.07 -28.61 -19.90
C LYS A 8 -24.67 -29.95 -19.29
N LYS A 9 -24.21 -29.96 -18.05
CA LYS A 9 -24.08 -31.19 -17.27
C LYS A 9 -25.49 -31.76 -17.15
N ASN A 10 -25.81 -32.81 -17.90
CA ASN A 10 -26.97 -33.65 -17.61
C ASN A 10 -26.82 -34.08 -16.15
N ARG A 11 -27.70 -33.60 -15.27
CA ARG A 11 -27.77 -34.13 -13.91
C ARG A 11 -28.17 -35.60 -14.07
N PRO A 12 -27.46 -36.56 -13.43
CA PRO A 12 -27.89 -37.94 -13.45
C PRO A 12 -29.32 -37.99 -12.89
N VAL A 13 -30.24 -38.51 -13.69
CA VAL A 13 -31.60 -38.79 -13.24
C VAL A 13 -31.45 -39.89 -12.19
N GLY A 14 -31.78 -39.60 -10.93
CA GLY A 14 -31.71 -40.60 -9.88
C GLY A 14 -32.60 -41.79 -10.24
N SER A 15 -32.12 -43.02 -10.00
CA SER A 15 -32.93 -44.21 -10.17
C SER A 15 -34.15 -44.15 -9.23
N LEU A 16 -35.32 -44.58 -9.73
CA LEU A 16 -36.54 -44.73 -8.95
C LEU A 16 -36.53 -46.02 -8.10
N ASP A 17 -35.50 -46.86 -8.26
CA ASP A 17 -35.37 -48.19 -7.65
C ASP A 17 -34.85 -48.12 -6.21
N PHE A 18 -34.47 -46.93 -5.74
CA PHE A 18 -34.12 -46.68 -4.34
C PHE A 18 -35.20 -45.84 -3.64
N LYS A 19 -35.78 -46.40 -2.59
CA LYS A 19 -36.70 -45.73 -1.68
C LYS A 19 -35.95 -45.29 -0.42
N ARG A 20 -36.02 -44.00 -0.11
CA ARG A 20 -35.48 -43.44 1.13
C ARG A 20 -36.57 -43.32 2.18
N THR A 21 -36.36 -43.92 3.35
CA THR A 21 -37.24 -43.78 4.52
C THR A 21 -36.45 -43.17 5.69
N ALA A 22 -37.02 -42.17 6.37
CA ALA A 22 -36.40 -41.55 7.54
C ALA A 22 -37.22 -41.87 8.78
N TYR A 23 -36.59 -42.50 9.76
CA TYR A 23 -37.17 -42.82 11.06
C TYR A 23 -36.67 -41.83 12.12
N TYR A 24 -37.60 -41.29 12.89
CA TYR A 24 -37.30 -40.35 13.98
C TYR A 24 -37.47 -41.07 15.31
N PHE A 25 -36.46 -41.01 16.16
CA PHE A 25 -36.54 -41.62 17.48
C PHE A 25 -37.43 -40.77 18.40
N LYS A 26 -38.43 -41.39 19.03
CA LYS A 26 -39.38 -40.71 19.94
C LYS A 26 -38.65 -40.02 21.10
N ASP A 27 -37.64 -40.69 21.65
CA ASP A 27 -36.96 -40.26 22.88
C ASP A 27 -35.73 -39.38 22.62
N ASN A 28 -35.28 -39.29 21.37
CA ASN A 28 -34.17 -38.42 20.99
C ASN A 28 -34.39 -37.82 19.59
N LYS A 29 -35.07 -36.66 19.57
CA LYS A 29 -35.36 -35.91 18.34
C LYS A 29 -34.12 -35.38 17.60
N LYS A 30 -32.92 -35.51 18.17
CA LYS A 30 -31.65 -35.12 17.51
C LYS A 30 -31.07 -36.25 16.64
N LEU A 31 -31.59 -37.47 16.74
CA LEU A 31 -31.17 -38.61 15.93
C LEU A 31 -32.23 -38.95 14.89
N VAL A 32 -31.77 -39.19 13.67
CA VAL A 32 -32.61 -39.66 12.55
C VAL A 32 -31.90 -40.86 11.94
N LEU A 33 -32.60 -41.98 11.82
CA LEU A 33 -32.13 -43.13 11.06
C LEU A 33 -32.65 -42.97 9.63
N VAL A 34 -31.74 -42.84 8.67
CA VAL A 34 -32.10 -42.82 7.25
C VAL A 34 -31.79 -44.19 6.67
N TYR A 35 -32.83 -44.87 6.19
CA TYR A 35 -32.75 -46.19 5.57
C TYR A 35 -33.01 -46.05 4.06
N TYR A 36 -32.15 -46.66 3.25
CA TYR A 36 -32.31 -46.75 1.81
C TYR A 36 -32.63 -48.20 1.44
N GLU A 37 -33.76 -48.41 0.77
CA GLU A 37 -34.22 -49.71 0.30
C GLU A 37 -34.17 -49.71 -1.22
N GLY A 38 -33.44 -50.65 -1.83
CA GLY A 38 -33.32 -50.73 -3.28
C GLY A 38 -32.35 -51.83 -3.72
N ASP A 39 -32.23 -52.02 -5.03
CA ASP A 39 -31.31 -52.99 -5.62
C ASP A 39 -29.90 -52.40 -5.73
N GLU A 40 -28.97 -52.91 -4.91
CA GLU A 40 -27.56 -52.49 -4.88
C GLU A 40 -26.86 -52.68 -6.22
N THR A 41 -27.31 -53.63 -7.06
CA THR A 41 -26.71 -53.87 -8.39
C THR A 41 -26.91 -52.71 -9.36
N VAL A 42 -27.87 -51.82 -9.09
CA VAL A 42 -28.18 -50.61 -9.87
C VAL A 42 -27.37 -49.40 -9.36
N TYR A 43 -26.71 -49.52 -8.20
CA TYR A 43 -25.94 -48.42 -7.62
C TYR A 43 -24.69 -48.11 -8.47
N VAL A 44 -24.62 -46.87 -8.95
CA VAL A 44 -23.43 -46.34 -9.62
C VAL A 44 -22.81 -45.25 -8.75
N PRO A 45 -21.58 -45.43 -8.25
CA PRO A 45 -20.87 -44.40 -7.50
C PRO A 45 -20.76 -43.12 -8.31
N THR A 46 -21.25 -42.01 -7.78
CA THR A 46 -21.13 -40.70 -8.43
C THR A 46 -20.12 -39.82 -7.71
N HIS A 47 -19.41 -39.01 -8.48
CA HIS A 47 -18.52 -38.01 -7.90
C HIS A 47 -19.32 -36.93 -7.16
N HIS A 48 -18.92 -36.63 -5.91
CA HIS A 48 -19.47 -35.48 -5.21
C HIS A 48 -18.79 -34.18 -5.69
N GLY A 49 -19.58 -33.27 -6.27
CA GLY A 49 -19.13 -31.93 -6.68
C GLY A 49 -18.08 -31.95 -7.80
N ASN A 50 -16.90 -31.40 -7.51
CA ASN A 50 -15.76 -31.37 -8.45
C ASN A 50 -14.74 -32.50 -8.19
N SER A 51 -15.04 -33.46 -7.31
CA SER A 51 -14.17 -34.62 -7.09
C SER A 51 -14.03 -35.45 -8.37
N LYS A 52 -12.85 -36.01 -8.61
CA LYS A 52 -12.62 -37.04 -9.64
C LYS A 52 -12.53 -38.45 -9.05
N LYS A 53 -12.67 -38.60 -7.72
CA LYS A 53 -12.67 -39.87 -7.02
C LYS A 53 -14.11 -40.30 -6.74
N THR A 54 -14.44 -41.55 -7.01
CA THR A 54 -15.74 -42.17 -6.71
C THR A 54 -15.78 -42.82 -5.33
N ASP A 55 -14.62 -43.27 -4.84
CA ASP A 55 -14.56 -44.21 -3.70
C ASP A 55 -14.25 -43.52 -2.36
N SER A 56 -14.31 -42.19 -2.31
CA SER A 56 -14.08 -41.43 -1.08
C SER A 56 -15.40 -41.01 -0.44
N GLU A 57 -15.64 -41.40 0.81
CA GLU A 57 -16.76 -40.91 1.60
C GLU A 57 -16.77 -39.37 1.65
N PHE A 58 -17.90 -38.78 1.24
CA PHE A 58 -18.07 -37.33 1.35
C PHE A 58 -18.63 -36.96 2.72
N ALA A 59 -17.77 -36.38 3.56
CA ALA A 59 -18.18 -35.79 4.82
C ALA A 59 -18.28 -34.26 4.69
N ARG A 60 -19.45 -33.68 4.96
CA ARG A 60 -19.64 -32.22 4.96
C ARG A 60 -19.20 -31.63 6.30
N THR A 61 -18.48 -30.51 6.26
CA THR A 61 -18.22 -29.72 7.48
C THR A 61 -19.52 -29.22 8.10
N ALA A 62 -19.65 -29.34 9.41
CA ALA A 62 -20.87 -29.00 10.13
C ALA A 62 -21.22 -27.50 9.98
N PRO A 63 -22.50 -27.13 9.80
CA PRO A 63 -22.90 -25.73 9.68
C PRO A 63 -22.57 -24.85 10.90
N SER A 64 -22.44 -25.45 12.09
CA SER A 64 -22.00 -24.75 13.31
C SER A 64 -20.54 -24.30 13.21
N VAL A 65 -19.68 -25.13 12.62
CA VAL A 65 -18.26 -24.85 12.42
C VAL A 65 -18.07 -23.71 11.44
N LEU A 66 -18.82 -23.74 10.32
CA LEU A 66 -18.81 -22.65 9.33
C LEU A 66 -19.23 -21.32 9.97
N ARG A 67 -20.32 -21.32 10.76
CA ARG A 67 -20.78 -20.11 11.48
C ARG A 67 -19.78 -19.63 12.53
N ARG A 68 -19.12 -20.54 13.26
CA ARG A 68 -18.07 -20.18 14.22
C ARG A 68 -16.91 -19.46 13.53
N MET A 69 -16.50 -19.91 12.34
CA MET A 69 -15.48 -19.25 11.54
C MET A 69 -15.95 -17.89 11.01
N GLU A 70 -17.17 -17.80 10.48
CA GLU A 70 -17.75 -16.53 10.01
C GLU A 70 -17.83 -15.49 11.14
N ASN A 71 -18.24 -15.88 12.35
CA ASN A 71 -18.31 -15.00 13.51
C ASN A 71 -16.93 -14.55 13.99
N ALA A 72 -15.94 -15.45 14.00
CA ALA A 72 -14.55 -15.11 14.34
C ALA A 72 -13.92 -14.09 13.37
N LEU A 73 -14.42 -14.01 12.14
CA LEU A 73 -14.02 -13.00 11.15
C LEU A 73 -14.71 -11.65 11.35
N GLN A 74 -15.92 -11.65 11.95
CA GLN A 74 -16.64 -10.41 12.26
C GLN A 74 -15.99 -9.64 13.41
N SER A 75 -15.35 -10.33 14.36
CA SER A 75 -14.60 -9.69 15.46
C SER A 75 -13.28 -9.03 15.03
N GLY A 76 -12.85 -9.16 13.76
CA GLY A 76 -11.74 -8.38 13.18
C GLY A 76 -10.31 -8.83 13.52
N ASP A 77 -10.11 -9.52 14.65
CA ASP A 77 -8.78 -9.74 15.25
C ASP A 77 -8.01 -10.98 14.79
N LYS A 78 -8.60 -11.85 13.97
CA LYS A 78 -8.00 -13.15 13.62
C LYS A 78 -7.73 -13.31 12.13
N THR A 79 -6.55 -13.82 11.79
CA THR A 79 -6.22 -14.23 10.42
C THR A 79 -6.84 -15.58 10.09
N ALA A 80 -6.86 -15.96 8.81
CA ALA A 80 -7.28 -17.30 8.39
C ALA A 80 -6.48 -18.41 9.08
N MET A 81 -5.19 -18.16 9.33
CA MET A 81 -4.31 -19.11 10.01
C MET A 81 -4.64 -19.22 11.50
N ASP A 82 -4.97 -18.11 12.16
CA ASP A 82 -5.36 -18.12 13.58
C ASP A 82 -6.68 -18.88 13.76
N ILE A 83 -7.67 -18.62 12.91
CA ILE A 83 -8.96 -19.33 12.93
C ILE A 83 -8.78 -20.82 12.65
N TYR A 84 -7.89 -21.17 11.70
CA TYR A 84 -7.58 -22.57 11.43
C TYR A 84 -6.93 -23.25 12.64
N ARG A 85 -5.92 -22.63 13.25
CA ARG A 85 -5.23 -23.14 14.45
C ARG A 85 -6.21 -23.33 15.61
N ASP A 86 -6.99 -22.31 15.92
CA ASP A 86 -8.02 -22.37 16.95
C ASP A 86 -9.01 -23.52 16.70
N SER A 87 -9.39 -23.72 15.43
CA SER A 87 -10.32 -24.78 15.09
C SER A 87 -9.72 -26.19 15.22
N VAL A 88 -8.43 -26.40 14.94
CA VAL A 88 -7.82 -27.74 15.01
C VAL A 88 -7.27 -28.09 16.39
N CYS A 89 -7.06 -27.09 17.25
CA CYS A 89 -6.67 -27.27 18.65
C CYS A 89 -7.83 -27.70 19.57
N ASP A 90 -9.04 -27.87 19.03
CA ASP A 90 -10.19 -28.39 19.78
C ASP A 90 -10.03 -29.91 20.03
N HIS A 91 -9.46 -30.26 21.19
CA HIS A 91 -9.18 -31.64 21.62
C HIS A 91 -10.43 -32.47 21.92
N ALA A 92 -11.63 -31.86 21.96
CA ALA A 92 -12.88 -32.57 22.23
C ALA A 92 -13.38 -33.38 21.02
N VAL A 93 -12.73 -33.25 19.85
CA VAL A 93 -13.17 -33.88 18.60
C VAL A 93 -12.37 -35.16 18.29
N PRO A 94 -13.02 -36.34 18.22
CA PRO A 94 -12.36 -37.59 17.83
C PRO A 94 -11.75 -37.52 16.42
N GLY A 95 -10.65 -38.24 16.18
CA GLY A 95 -9.88 -38.20 14.92
C GLY A 95 -10.71 -38.40 13.64
N THR A 96 -11.71 -39.29 13.68
CA THR A 96 -12.62 -39.56 12.55
C THR A 96 -13.57 -38.41 12.23
N HIS A 97 -13.82 -37.50 13.18
CA HIS A 97 -14.75 -36.38 13.04
C HIS A 97 -14.04 -35.03 12.88
N GLN A 98 -12.71 -35.00 12.89
CA GLN A 98 -11.90 -33.77 12.74
C GLN A 98 -12.28 -32.99 11.46
N GLY A 99 -12.41 -33.65 10.31
CA GLY A 99 -12.79 -32.98 9.05
C GLY A 99 -14.24 -32.49 8.96
N ILE A 100 -15.08 -32.82 9.96
CA ILE A 100 -16.50 -32.48 10.05
C ILE A 100 -16.74 -31.40 11.10
N LEU A 101 -16.20 -31.61 12.32
CA LEU A 101 -16.42 -30.76 13.49
C LEU A 101 -15.32 -29.71 13.70
N ASN A 102 -14.22 -29.82 12.96
CA ASN A 102 -13.16 -28.81 12.87
C ASN A 102 -12.97 -28.34 11.41
N ALA A 103 -12.10 -27.34 11.22
CA ALA A 103 -11.64 -26.91 9.92
C ALA A 103 -10.95 -28.08 9.20
N ARG A 104 -11.40 -28.37 7.98
CA ARG A 104 -10.81 -29.44 7.17
C ARG A 104 -9.39 -29.11 6.74
N ASN A 105 -9.16 -27.85 6.37
CA ASN A 105 -7.86 -27.33 5.96
C ASN A 105 -7.88 -25.80 5.97
N ILE A 106 -6.70 -25.19 5.87
CA ILE A 106 -6.56 -23.73 5.76
C ILE A 106 -7.33 -23.16 4.57
N LYS A 107 -7.41 -23.90 3.45
CA LYS A 107 -8.09 -23.43 2.24
C LYS A 107 -9.59 -23.23 2.43
N GLN A 108 -10.22 -24.04 3.29
CA GLN A 108 -11.61 -23.86 3.68
C GLN A 108 -11.80 -22.53 4.40
N VAL A 109 -10.92 -22.22 5.35
CA VAL A 109 -10.97 -20.97 6.12
C VAL A 109 -10.71 -19.78 5.20
N GLU A 110 -9.70 -19.84 4.32
CA GLU A 110 -9.44 -18.81 3.30
C GLU A 110 -10.66 -18.55 2.39
N ASN A 111 -11.36 -19.60 1.97
CA ASN A 111 -12.56 -19.44 1.13
C ASN A 111 -13.71 -18.76 1.90
N ILE A 112 -13.86 -19.07 3.20
CA ILE A 112 -14.85 -18.41 4.06
C ILE A 112 -14.47 -16.95 4.28
N VAL A 113 -13.19 -16.67 4.57
CA VAL A 113 -12.65 -15.30 4.67
C VAL A 113 -12.97 -14.50 3.41
N ARG A 114 -12.67 -15.07 2.23
CA ARG A 114 -12.97 -14.43 0.95
C ARG A 114 -14.47 -14.14 0.81
N LYS A 115 -15.34 -15.11 1.10
CA LYS A 115 -16.79 -14.94 1.03
C LYS A 115 -17.29 -13.85 1.97
N VAL A 116 -16.87 -13.85 3.24
CA VAL A 116 -17.26 -12.82 4.23
C VAL A 116 -16.80 -11.43 3.78
N ASN A 117 -15.59 -11.33 3.23
CA ASN A 117 -15.08 -10.07 2.69
C ASN A 117 -15.84 -9.62 1.44
N GLU A 118 -16.25 -10.55 0.57
CA GLU A 118 -17.12 -10.27 -0.58
C GLU A 118 -18.50 -9.75 -0.13
N ASP A 119 -19.08 -10.35 0.91
CA ASP A 119 -20.38 -9.95 1.48
C ASP A 119 -20.35 -8.55 2.14
N LYS A 120 -19.16 -8.07 2.55
CA LYS A 120 -18.96 -6.71 3.11
C LYS A 120 -18.82 -5.62 2.05
N ARG A 121 -18.69 -5.96 0.77
CA ARG A 121 -18.46 -4.96 -0.30
C ARG A 121 -19.74 -4.17 -0.58
N ILE A 122 -19.61 -2.85 -0.78
CA ILE A 122 -20.72 -1.95 -1.14
C ILE A 122 -21.33 -2.37 -2.49
N SER A 123 -20.49 -2.79 -3.44
CA SER A 123 -20.91 -3.45 -4.67
C SER A 123 -19.82 -4.42 -5.14
N LYS A 124 -20.18 -5.32 -6.07
CA LYS A 124 -19.23 -6.29 -6.65
C LYS A 124 -18.23 -5.65 -7.62
N ASP A 125 -18.52 -4.44 -8.08
CA ASP A 125 -17.75 -3.70 -9.07
C ASP A 125 -17.13 -2.46 -8.41
N ASP A 126 -15.88 -2.61 -7.98
CA ASP A 126 -15.09 -1.57 -7.33
C ASP A 126 -14.75 -0.42 -8.27
N ILE A 127 -14.65 -0.67 -9.57
CA ILE A 127 -14.47 0.37 -10.58
C ILE A 127 -15.73 1.22 -10.75
N TYR A 128 -16.91 0.58 -10.81
CA TYR A 128 -18.17 1.32 -10.85
C TYR A 128 -18.35 2.19 -9.60
N ASN A 129 -18.03 1.64 -8.41
CA ASN A 129 -18.09 2.40 -7.17
C ASN A 129 -17.09 3.57 -7.15
N LEU A 130 -15.88 3.37 -7.68
CA LEU A 130 -14.89 4.44 -7.81
C LEU A 130 -15.41 5.59 -8.68
N VAL A 131 -16.08 5.28 -9.80
CA VAL A 131 -16.72 6.29 -10.65
C VAL A 131 -17.85 7.00 -9.90
N LEU A 132 -18.68 6.29 -9.13
CA LEU A 132 -19.70 6.92 -8.28
C LEU A 132 -19.09 7.83 -7.22
N LEU A 133 -17.99 7.42 -6.58
CA LEU A 133 -17.27 8.26 -5.63
C LEU A 133 -16.76 9.54 -6.29
N ALA A 134 -16.35 9.50 -7.56
CA ALA A 134 -15.92 10.71 -8.28
C ALA A 134 -17.06 11.74 -8.41
N TYR A 135 -18.30 11.29 -8.58
CA TYR A 135 -19.47 12.17 -8.61
C TYR A 135 -19.85 12.71 -7.22
N HIS A 136 -19.59 11.96 -6.15
CA HIS A 136 -19.99 12.33 -4.79
C HIS A 136 -18.92 13.11 -4.00
N LEU A 137 -17.64 12.88 -4.31
CA LEU A 137 -16.49 13.55 -3.70
C LEU A 137 -15.96 14.61 -4.66
N GLU A 138 -16.74 15.67 -4.85
CA GLU A 138 -16.46 16.74 -5.80
C GLU A 138 -15.05 17.32 -5.60
N GLY A 139 -14.26 17.32 -6.66
CA GLY A 139 -12.88 17.83 -6.66
C GLY A 139 -11.87 16.96 -5.91
N PHE A 140 -12.25 15.80 -5.35
CA PHE A 140 -11.30 14.89 -4.70
C PHE A 140 -10.66 13.92 -5.70
N ILE A 141 -11.47 13.34 -6.59
CA ILE A 141 -10.99 12.50 -7.69
C ILE A 141 -10.85 13.39 -8.92
N HIS A 142 -9.62 13.51 -9.43
CA HIS A 142 -9.30 14.46 -10.50
C HIS A 142 -9.32 13.81 -11.88
N ASP A 143 -9.65 14.65 -12.87
CA ASP A 143 -9.69 14.39 -14.32
C ASP A 143 -10.54 13.18 -14.74
N GLU A 144 -9.91 12.01 -14.80
CA GLU A 144 -10.47 10.80 -15.39
C GLU A 144 -10.04 9.54 -14.63
N VAL A 145 -10.99 8.64 -14.36
CA VAL A 145 -10.70 7.26 -13.94
C VAL A 145 -10.43 6.44 -15.19
N THR A 146 -9.15 6.21 -15.50
CA THR A 146 -8.77 5.36 -16.62
C THR A 146 -8.76 3.91 -16.18
N VAL A 147 -9.50 3.04 -16.88
CA VAL A 147 -9.58 1.59 -16.55
C VAL A 147 -8.79 0.73 -17.56
N PHE A 148 -8.71 1.19 -18.81
CA PHE A 148 -8.01 0.49 -19.89
C PHE A 148 -6.94 1.42 -20.51
N PRO A 149 -5.70 0.94 -20.74
CA PRO A 149 -5.22 -0.44 -20.63
C PRO A 149 -4.90 -0.90 -19.21
N ASP A 150 -4.71 0.04 -18.28
CA ASP A 150 -4.40 -0.24 -16.87
C ASP A 150 -5.14 0.82 -16.02
N LEU A 151 -5.59 0.43 -14.81
CA LEU A 151 -6.22 1.36 -13.88
C LEU A 151 -5.27 2.52 -13.58
N THR A 152 -5.73 3.76 -13.72
CA THR A 152 -5.05 4.99 -13.30
C THR A 152 -6.07 5.99 -12.77
N SER A 153 -5.84 6.54 -11.58
CA SER A 153 -6.66 7.59 -10.99
C SER A 153 -5.80 8.47 -10.08
N ILE A 154 -6.03 9.77 -10.12
CA ILE A 154 -5.34 10.75 -9.28
C ILE A 154 -6.36 11.30 -8.29
N ILE A 155 -6.00 11.30 -7.01
CA ILE A 155 -6.85 11.83 -5.95
C ILE A 155 -6.09 12.86 -5.11
N ALA A 156 -6.73 13.98 -4.81
CA ALA A 156 -6.17 15.08 -4.04
C ALA A 156 -7.30 15.96 -3.47
N LEU A 157 -7.27 16.23 -2.16
CA LEU A 157 -8.27 17.10 -1.52
C LEU A 157 -8.04 18.59 -1.87
N PRO A 158 -9.05 19.32 -2.39
CA PRO A 158 -8.91 20.73 -2.74
C PRO A 158 -8.40 21.61 -1.60
N ASP A 159 -8.87 21.38 -0.38
CA ASP A 159 -8.44 22.14 0.80
C ASP A 159 -6.94 21.94 1.09
N MET A 160 -6.45 20.70 0.96
CA MET A 160 -5.02 20.40 1.10
C MET A 160 -4.20 21.09 0.01
N ASN A 161 -4.70 21.10 -1.23
CA ASN A 161 -4.05 21.79 -2.35
C ASN A 161 -3.95 23.31 -2.10
N SER A 162 -5.01 23.90 -1.52
CA SER A 162 -5.02 25.32 -1.14
C SER A 162 -3.95 25.61 -0.07
N ILE A 163 -3.90 24.79 0.98
CA ILE A 163 -2.90 24.90 2.06
C ILE A 163 -1.49 24.81 1.49
N VAL A 164 -1.21 23.80 0.66
CA VAL A 164 0.12 23.64 0.05
C VAL A 164 0.48 24.85 -0.82
N ASN A 165 -0.46 25.37 -1.63
CA ASN A 165 -0.21 26.57 -2.43
C ASN A 165 0.14 27.81 -1.60
N GLN A 166 -0.44 27.95 -0.40
CA GLN A 166 -0.08 29.01 0.56
C GLN A 166 1.28 28.75 1.19
N LEU A 167 1.57 27.52 1.59
CA LEU A 167 2.88 27.15 2.14
C LEU A 167 4.03 27.34 1.14
N LEU A 168 3.75 27.17 -0.15
CA LEU A 168 4.70 27.47 -1.21
C LEU A 168 5.01 28.98 -1.33
N ASP A 169 4.17 29.87 -0.79
CA ASP A 169 4.44 31.32 -0.73
C ASP A 169 5.23 31.73 0.50
N VAL A 170 5.12 30.96 1.59
CA VAL A 170 5.89 31.21 2.79
C VAL A 170 7.36 31.25 2.39
N ASN A 171 7.98 32.43 2.55
CA ASN A 171 9.42 32.55 2.42
C ASN A 171 9.99 31.64 3.50
N THR A 172 10.50 30.50 3.07
CA THR A 172 11.37 29.67 3.88
C THR A 172 12.49 30.61 4.31
N THR A 173 12.39 31.18 5.51
CA THR A 173 13.54 31.72 6.22
C THR A 173 14.64 30.68 6.09
N ASP A 174 15.90 31.11 5.94
CA ASP A 174 17.07 30.34 5.52
C ASP A 174 17.37 29.03 6.28
N ASP A 175 16.51 28.61 7.20
CA ASP A 175 16.66 27.44 8.05
C ASP A 175 15.87 26.21 7.56
N ILE A 176 14.65 26.30 7.00
CA ILE A 176 13.85 25.09 6.72
C ILE A 176 13.18 25.13 5.34
N PRO A 177 13.65 24.31 4.36
CA PRO A 177 13.09 24.27 3.02
C PRO A 177 11.77 23.52 3.02
N PHE A 178 10.87 23.96 2.15
CA PHE A 178 9.71 23.16 1.77
C PHE A 178 10.17 22.00 0.89
N VAL A 179 9.78 20.77 1.22
CA VAL A 179 10.26 19.55 0.53
C VAL A 179 9.08 18.64 0.21
N PHE A 180 9.08 18.11 -1.01
CA PHE A 180 8.20 17.01 -1.40
C PHE A 180 8.93 15.67 -1.29
N PHE A 181 8.21 14.64 -0.86
CA PHE A 181 8.66 13.26 -0.93
C PHE A 181 7.69 12.48 -1.81
N TYR A 182 8.22 11.64 -2.68
CA TYR A 182 7.44 10.82 -3.59
C TYR A 182 8.04 9.44 -3.71
N ASP A 183 7.22 8.42 -3.51
CA ASP A 183 7.60 7.02 -3.61
C ASP A 183 6.39 6.17 -3.99
N THR A 184 6.61 4.98 -4.53
CA THR A 184 5.55 4.02 -4.87
C THR A 184 5.44 2.94 -3.81
N THR A 185 4.28 2.80 -3.18
CA THR A 185 3.98 1.73 -2.24
C THR A 185 4.14 0.35 -2.87
N PHE A 186 4.15 -0.67 -2.01
CA PHE A 186 3.94 -2.05 -2.43
C PHE A 186 2.56 -2.22 -3.07
N LYS A 187 2.38 -3.28 -3.87
CA LYS A 187 1.11 -3.61 -4.50
C LYS A 187 0.04 -3.81 -3.42
N LEU A 188 -1.02 -3.00 -3.44
CA LEU A 188 -2.15 -3.03 -2.51
C LEU A 188 -3.33 -3.73 -3.21
N GLY A 189 -3.24 -5.05 -3.34
CA GLY A 189 -4.17 -5.85 -4.15
C GLY A 189 -3.78 -5.84 -5.62
N ASP A 190 -4.59 -5.22 -6.47
CA ASP A 190 -4.38 -5.19 -7.93
C ASP A 190 -3.81 -3.88 -8.49
N PHE A 191 -3.54 -2.92 -7.61
CA PHE A 191 -2.95 -1.63 -7.95
C PHE A 191 -1.78 -1.27 -7.03
N TYR A 192 -1.02 -0.28 -7.46
CA TYR A 192 -0.01 0.43 -6.68
C TYR A 192 -0.55 1.80 -6.30
N VAL A 193 0.00 2.37 -5.23
CA VAL A 193 -0.28 3.73 -4.81
C VAL A 193 1.02 4.46 -4.68
N SER A 194 1.11 5.66 -5.24
CA SER A 194 2.27 6.53 -5.02
C SER A 194 1.81 7.80 -4.31
N PRO A 195 2.03 7.93 -2.99
CA PRO A 195 1.72 9.15 -2.27
C PRO A 195 2.74 10.25 -2.58
N LEU A 196 2.26 11.43 -2.93
CA LEU A 196 3.01 12.68 -2.82
C LEU A 196 2.78 13.26 -1.44
N VAL A 197 3.83 13.34 -0.64
CA VAL A 197 3.78 13.89 0.71
C VAL A 197 4.68 15.10 0.83
N PHE A 198 4.40 15.96 1.79
CA PHE A 198 5.25 17.09 2.12
C PHE A 198 5.49 17.14 3.62
N ARG A 199 6.53 17.87 3.99
CA ARG A 199 6.81 18.23 5.37
C ARG A 199 6.21 19.59 5.66
N ASN A 200 5.33 19.68 6.64
CA ASN A 200 4.71 20.95 6.98
C ASN A 200 5.61 21.80 7.89
N ILE A 201 6.30 22.76 7.27
CA ILE A 201 7.37 23.56 7.90
C ILE A 201 6.88 24.63 8.88
N ILE A 202 5.56 24.94 8.91
CA ILE A 202 5.06 25.98 9.81
C ILE A 202 4.89 25.49 11.26
N PHE A 203 4.87 24.18 11.47
CA PHE A 203 4.73 23.56 12.79
C PHE A 203 6.08 23.11 13.35
N GLU A 204 6.21 23.08 14.67
CA GLU A 204 7.44 22.69 15.37
C GLU A 204 7.87 21.26 15.04
N ASP A 205 6.93 20.31 15.08
CA ASP A 205 7.20 18.87 14.84
C ASP A 205 7.38 18.50 13.37
N GLU A 206 7.22 19.45 12.44
CA GLU A 206 7.38 19.24 11.00
C GLU A 206 6.58 18.02 10.47
N PRO A 207 5.27 17.92 10.74
CA PRO A 207 4.50 16.71 10.45
C PRO A 207 4.47 16.40 8.94
N ILE A 208 4.57 15.11 8.62
CA ILE A 208 4.49 14.61 7.24
C ILE A 208 3.02 14.40 6.86
N MET A 209 2.60 15.03 5.78
CA MET A 209 1.20 15.09 5.35
C MET A 209 1.06 14.71 3.87
N PRO A 210 -0.01 13.98 3.49
CA PRO A 210 -0.25 13.62 2.10
C PRO A 210 -0.96 14.74 1.34
N VAL A 211 -0.45 15.08 0.16
CA VAL A 211 -1.01 16.09 -0.75
C VAL A 211 -1.90 15.46 -1.80
N ALA A 212 -1.39 14.41 -2.44
CA ALA A 212 -2.07 13.73 -3.53
C ALA A 212 -1.61 12.28 -3.60
N PHE A 213 -2.42 11.42 -4.21
CA PHE A 213 -2.09 10.03 -4.44
C PHE A 213 -2.32 9.67 -5.91
N LEU A 214 -1.36 8.97 -6.49
CA LEU A 214 -1.54 8.29 -7.77
C LEU A 214 -1.90 6.82 -7.50
N ILE A 215 -3.06 6.39 -7.98
CA ILE A 215 -3.47 4.98 -8.01
C ILE A 215 -3.19 4.46 -9.41
N HIS A 216 -2.45 3.37 -9.54
CA HIS A 216 -2.04 2.87 -10.85
C HIS A 216 -1.79 1.35 -10.89
N GLY A 217 -2.18 0.69 -11.98
CA GLY A 217 -2.00 -0.76 -12.15
C GLY A 217 -0.55 -1.19 -12.42
N ARG A 218 0.29 -0.30 -12.96
CA ARG A 218 1.69 -0.58 -13.30
C ARG A 218 2.60 0.61 -13.01
N LYS A 219 3.85 0.33 -12.63
CA LYS A 219 4.92 1.32 -12.39
C LYS A 219 5.56 1.81 -13.70
N LYS A 220 4.77 2.40 -14.60
CA LYS A 220 5.27 2.95 -15.87
C LYS A 220 5.67 4.42 -15.67
N GLU A 221 6.78 4.85 -16.25
CA GLU A 221 7.16 6.28 -16.28
C GLU A 221 6.04 7.18 -16.82
N THR A 222 5.25 6.70 -17.78
CA THR A 222 4.14 7.44 -18.38
C THR A 222 3.04 7.78 -17.37
N VAL A 223 2.73 6.89 -16.41
CA VAL A 223 1.69 7.17 -15.41
C VAL A 223 2.17 8.19 -14.39
N HIS A 224 3.44 8.14 -14.01
CA HIS A 224 4.07 9.16 -13.17
C HIS A 224 4.17 10.51 -13.88
N SER A 225 4.42 10.51 -15.20
CA SER A 225 4.46 11.74 -15.98
C SER A 225 3.10 12.45 -16.01
N ILE A 226 2.01 11.70 -16.16
CA ILE A 226 0.63 12.23 -16.08
C ILE A 226 0.37 12.80 -14.68
N PHE A 227 0.78 12.08 -13.63
CA PHE A 227 0.65 12.58 -12.26
C PHE A 227 1.39 13.89 -12.03
N PHE A 228 2.64 14.01 -12.50
CA PHE A 228 3.41 15.24 -12.30
C PHE A 228 2.97 16.41 -13.19
N ASP A 229 2.36 16.14 -14.35
CA ASP A 229 1.67 17.16 -15.14
C ASP A 229 0.48 17.75 -14.35
N PHE A 230 -0.31 16.88 -13.72
CA PHE A 230 -1.36 17.30 -12.77
C PHE A 230 -0.80 18.07 -11.56
N VAL A 231 0.28 17.60 -10.94
CA VAL A 231 0.92 18.31 -9.81
C VAL A 231 1.42 19.69 -10.27
N ALA A 232 1.94 19.82 -11.49
CA ALA A 232 2.37 21.10 -12.06
C ALA A 232 1.19 22.06 -12.30
N SER A 233 0.03 21.54 -12.68
CA SER A 233 -1.20 22.34 -12.83
C SER A 233 -1.76 22.80 -11.47
N LEU A 234 -1.70 21.96 -10.45
CA LEU A 234 -2.09 22.30 -9.08
C LEU A 234 -1.15 23.31 -8.42
N PHE A 235 0.16 23.20 -8.68
CA PHE A 235 1.20 24.01 -8.03
C PHE A 235 2.11 24.69 -9.06
N PRO A 236 1.63 25.69 -9.82
CA PRO A 236 2.41 26.37 -10.86
C PRO A 236 3.71 27.01 -10.34
N LYS A 237 3.79 27.29 -9.03
CA LYS A 237 4.96 27.87 -8.36
C LYS A 237 6.17 26.94 -8.35
N LEU A 238 5.99 25.63 -8.52
CA LEU A 238 7.08 24.66 -8.62
C LEU A 238 7.98 24.90 -9.84
N ASN A 239 7.43 25.52 -10.89
CA ASN A 239 8.22 25.93 -12.05
C ASN A 239 8.95 27.26 -11.86
N LYS A 240 8.80 27.92 -10.71
CA LYS A 240 9.41 29.23 -10.41
C LYS A 240 10.37 29.19 -9.22
N LYS A 241 10.16 28.28 -8.27
CA LYS A 241 10.97 28.12 -7.07
C LYS A 241 11.73 26.80 -7.12
N ALA A 242 12.98 26.83 -6.64
CA ALA A 242 13.77 25.62 -6.49
C ALA A 242 13.30 24.83 -5.27
N ILE A 243 12.48 23.82 -5.50
CA ILE A 243 11.92 22.96 -4.45
C ILE A 243 12.44 21.53 -4.68
N PRO A 244 13.04 20.89 -3.67
CA PRO A 244 13.56 19.54 -3.81
C PRO A 244 12.44 18.51 -3.75
N PHE A 245 12.53 17.52 -4.63
CA PHE A 245 11.80 16.27 -4.54
C PHE A 245 12.73 15.16 -4.05
N VAL A 246 12.39 14.58 -2.90
CA VAL A 246 13.07 13.42 -2.34
C VAL A 246 12.36 12.16 -2.85
N THR A 247 13.11 11.28 -3.51
CA THR A 247 12.58 10.03 -4.05
C THR A 247 13.62 8.92 -3.87
N ASP A 248 13.18 7.70 -4.09
CA ASP A 248 14.07 6.57 -4.32
C ASP A 248 14.68 6.63 -5.73
N ARG A 249 15.62 5.73 -6.02
CA ARG A 249 16.40 5.70 -7.28
C ARG A 249 15.64 5.10 -8.47
N GLU A 250 14.31 5.06 -8.45
CA GLU A 250 13.53 4.48 -9.54
C GLU A 250 13.54 5.43 -10.76
N PRO A 251 14.14 5.04 -11.91
CA PRO A 251 14.36 5.97 -13.02
C PRO A 251 13.08 6.57 -13.59
N GLY A 252 11.98 5.80 -13.61
CA GLY A 252 10.69 6.28 -14.12
C GLY A 252 10.09 7.40 -13.27
N LEU A 253 10.42 7.47 -11.97
CA LEU A 253 9.95 8.53 -11.08
C LEU A 253 10.78 9.80 -11.33
N VAL A 254 12.11 9.64 -11.35
CA VAL A 254 13.06 10.74 -11.56
C VAL A 254 12.81 11.42 -12.91
N ASN A 255 12.69 10.64 -13.99
CA ASN A 255 12.43 11.16 -15.33
C ASN A 255 11.09 11.90 -15.40
N ALA A 256 10.05 11.37 -14.75
CA ALA A 256 8.73 12.00 -14.73
C ALA A 256 8.74 13.36 -14.00
N ILE A 257 9.47 13.49 -12.90
CA ILE A 257 9.63 14.77 -12.18
C ILE A 257 10.40 15.76 -13.06
N MET A 258 11.59 15.37 -13.53
CA MET A 258 12.48 16.25 -14.30
C MET A 258 11.88 16.69 -15.64
N LYS A 259 10.98 15.89 -16.21
CA LYS A 259 10.25 16.25 -17.44
C LYS A 259 9.23 17.37 -17.20
N ASN A 260 8.59 17.39 -16.04
CA ASN A 260 7.48 18.30 -15.73
C ASN A 260 7.94 19.57 -14.98
N PHE A 261 9.08 19.53 -14.30
CA PHE A 261 9.62 20.66 -13.55
C PHE A 261 11.05 21.00 -13.98
N SER A 262 11.23 22.19 -14.54
CA SER A 262 12.56 22.67 -15.01
C SER A 262 13.42 23.24 -13.89
N ASN A 263 12.80 23.71 -12.80
CA ASN A 263 13.48 24.41 -11.71
C ASN A 263 13.53 23.60 -10.39
N CYS A 264 13.02 22.37 -10.38
CA CYS A 264 13.07 21.50 -9.20
C CYS A 264 14.32 20.61 -9.24
N ASP A 265 14.97 20.41 -8.08
CA ASP A 265 16.02 19.40 -7.95
C ASP A 265 15.41 18.09 -7.48
N VAL A 266 15.80 16.98 -8.11
CA VAL A 266 15.53 15.64 -7.59
C VAL A 266 16.72 15.21 -6.75
N VAL A 267 16.47 14.86 -5.49
CA VAL A 267 17.48 14.36 -4.55
C VAL A 267 17.09 12.96 -4.09
N MET A 268 18.08 12.10 -3.87
CA MET A 268 17.85 10.66 -3.66
C MET A 268 18.26 10.19 -2.26
N CYS A 269 17.49 9.23 -1.74
CA CYS A 269 17.78 8.58 -0.47
C CYS A 269 19.13 7.83 -0.47
N TRP A 270 20.01 8.19 0.46
CA TRP A 270 21.31 7.53 0.63
C TRP A 270 21.15 6.08 1.07
N ASN A 271 20.18 5.77 1.92
CA ASN A 271 19.96 4.40 2.39
C ASN A 271 19.62 3.45 1.22
N HIS A 272 18.74 3.87 0.31
CA HIS A 272 18.40 3.09 -0.88
C HIS A 272 19.62 2.92 -1.80
N LEU A 273 20.38 3.98 -2.07
CA LEU A 273 21.61 3.90 -2.87
C LEU A 273 22.63 2.91 -2.28
N ILE A 274 22.88 3.00 -0.97
CA ILE A 274 23.85 2.16 -0.28
C ILE A 274 23.38 0.70 -0.22
N ASN A 275 22.09 0.46 0.03
CA ASN A 275 21.52 -0.90 0.06
C ASN A 275 21.58 -1.56 -1.32
N ASP A 276 21.23 -0.84 -2.39
CA ASP A 276 21.36 -1.33 -3.76
C ASP A 276 22.80 -1.65 -4.11
N PHE A 277 23.73 -0.78 -3.73
CA PHE A 277 25.16 -0.98 -3.98
C PHE A 277 25.70 -2.20 -3.21
N LYS A 278 25.30 -2.37 -1.95
CA LYS A 278 25.63 -3.55 -1.13
C LYS A 278 25.10 -4.83 -1.76
N PHE A 279 23.82 -4.86 -2.16
CA PHE A 279 23.18 -6.02 -2.77
C PHE A 279 23.86 -6.42 -4.09
N ASN A 280 24.15 -5.45 -4.97
CA ASN A 280 24.83 -5.73 -6.23
C ASN A 280 26.28 -6.17 -6.03
N SER A 281 26.98 -5.63 -5.03
CA SER A 281 28.33 -6.09 -4.67
C SER A 281 28.32 -7.54 -4.20
N GLN A 282 27.33 -7.95 -3.40
CA GLN A 282 27.14 -9.35 -3.00
C GLN A 282 26.86 -10.26 -4.21
N LYS A 283 26.00 -9.82 -5.13
CA LYS A 283 25.68 -10.57 -6.36
C LYS A 283 26.91 -10.78 -7.26
N MET A 284 27.89 -9.90 -7.18
CA MET A 284 29.17 -10.00 -7.91
C MET A 284 30.22 -10.86 -7.19
N GLY A 285 29.86 -11.50 -6.05
CA GLY A 285 30.74 -12.40 -5.32
C GLY A 285 31.75 -11.69 -4.42
N ALA A 286 31.55 -10.40 -4.09
CA ALA A 286 32.41 -9.73 -3.11
C ALA A 286 32.23 -10.34 -1.72
N ALA A 287 33.35 -10.55 -1.01
CA ALA A 287 33.33 -11.01 0.37
C ALA A 287 32.80 -9.91 1.32
N SER A 288 32.19 -10.31 2.45
CA SER A 288 31.48 -9.42 3.37
C SER A 288 32.33 -8.30 3.96
N ASP A 289 33.60 -8.60 4.25
CA ASP A 289 34.63 -7.66 4.70
C ASP A 289 34.92 -6.60 3.64
N ASN A 290 35.10 -7.00 2.38
CA ASN A 290 35.29 -6.09 1.26
C ASN A 290 34.04 -5.23 0.99
N ILE A 291 32.84 -5.79 1.13
CA ILE A 291 31.58 -5.05 0.98
C ILE A 291 31.49 -3.93 2.02
N ALA A 292 31.88 -4.18 3.27
CA ALA A 292 31.88 -3.16 4.30
C ALA A 292 32.82 -2.00 3.95
N VAL A 293 34.01 -2.31 3.41
CA VAL A 293 34.96 -1.30 2.92
C VAL A 293 34.37 -0.52 1.74
N TYR A 294 33.80 -1.18 0.74
CA TYR A 294 33.20 -0.52 -0.42
C TYR A 294 32.04 0.42 -0.01
N VAL A 295 31.16 -0.03 0.88
CA VAL A 295 30.06 0.79 1.40
C VAL A 295 30.58 2.00 2.20
N SER A 296 31.62 1.82 3.02
CA SER A 296 32.27 2.92 3.74
C SER A 296 32.82 3.96 2.77
N ASN A 297 33.52 3.50 1.73
CA ASN A 297 34.08 4.36 0.71
C ASN A 297 32.98 5.14 -0.04
N VAL A 298 31.86 4.51 -0.43
CA VAL A 298 30.74 5.21 -1.08
C VAL A 298 30.15 6.28 -0.15
N ARG A 299 29.98 6.00 1.15
CA ARG A 299 29.51 7.02 2.11
C ARG A 299 30.49 8.19 2.21
N GLU A 300 31.78 7.90 2.18
CA GLU A 300 32.83 8.92 2.21
C GLU A 300 32.79 9.81 0.97
N LEU A 301 32.56 9.21 -0.21
CA LEU A 301 32.37 9.93 -1.45
C LEU A 301 31.12 10.83 -1.41
N LEU A 302 29.99 10.29 -0.95
CA LEU A 302 28.73 11.05 -0.80
C LEU A 302 28.89 12.27 0.12
N ARG A 303 29.75 12.18 1.15
CA ARG A 303 30.05 13.26 2.11
C ARG A 303 31.01 14.33 1.59
N SER A 304 31.50 14.21 0.36
CA SER A 304 32.40 15.22 -0.22
C SER A 304 31.71 16.58 -0.28
N SER A 305 32.41 17.65 0.10
CA SER A 305 31.82 19.01 0.15
C SER A 305 31.74 19.68 -1.22
N SER A 306 32.34 19.09 -2.26
CA SER A 306 32.29 19.56 -3.64
C SER A 306 32.48 18.40 -4.61
N GLU A 307 32.07 18.61 -5.86
CA GLU A 307 32.29 17.66 -6.96
C GLU A 307 33.79 17.41 -7.22
N GLN A 308 34.62 18.45 -7.12
CA GLN A 308 36.08 18.30 -7.24
C GLN A 308 36.64 17.42 -6.11
N GLY A 309 36.24 17.67 -4.86
CA GLY A 309 36.67 16.86 -3.72
C GLY A 309 36.22 15.40 -3.81
N TYR A 310 35.05 15.17 -4.42
CA TYR A 310 34.56 13.83 -4.75
C TYR A 310 35.51 13.12 -5.73
N GLU A 311 35.90 13.77 -6.83
CA GLU A 311 36.76 13.18 -7.85
C GLU A 311 38.17 12.85 -7.33
N GLU A 312 38.76 13.74 -6.51
CA GLU A 312 40.05 13.50 -5.86
C GLU A 312 39.98 12.29 -4.92
N ARG A 313 38.92 12.20 -4.11
CA ARG A 313 38.70 11.09 -3.17
C ARG A 313 38.41 9.77 -3.89
N LYS A 314 37.66 9.80 -4.99
CA LYS A 314 37.35 8.63 -5.82
C LYS A 314 38.61 7.93 -6.30
N LYS A 315 39.58 8.68 -6.83
CA LYS A 315 40.85 8.15 -7.32
C LYS A 315 41.59 7.33 -6.25
N LEU A 316 41.53 7.77 -5.00
CA LEU A 316 42.16 7.08 -3.87
C LEU A 316 41.38 5.83 -3.44
N LEU A 317 40.08 5.98 -3.18
CA LEU A 317 39.26 4.95 -2.54
C LEU A 317 38.94 3.76 -3.45
N VAL A 318 38.79 4.00 -4.75
CA VAL A 318 38.27 3.01 -5.71
C VAL A 318 39.39 2.15 -6.31
N SER A 319 40.66 2.57 -6.17
CA SER A 319 41.85 1.88 -6.71
C SER A 319 41.98 0.39 -6.33
N LYS A 320 41.43 0.00 -5.17
CA LYS A 320 41.52 -1.37 -4.62
C LYS A 320 40.25 -2.21 -4.87
N TRP A 321 39.28 -1.68 -5.59
CA TRP A 321 38.00 -2.39 -5.78
C TRP A 321 38.13 -3.46 -6.85
N SER A 322 37.35 -4.53 -6.69
CA SER A 322 37.26 -5.54 -7.74
C SER A 322 36.63 -4.94 -9.01
N GLN A 323 37.06 -5.43 -10.18
CA GLN A 323 36.60 -4.91 -11.47
C GLN A 323 35.07 -4.94 -11.63
N GLY A 324 34.41 -5.98 -11.11
CA GLY A 324 32.95 -6.10 -11.15
C GLY A 324 32.24 -4.99 -10.36
N VAL A 325 32.69 -4.75 -9.13
CA VAL A 325 32.13 -3.71 -8.26
C VAL A 325 32.39 -2.32 -8.83
N TYR A 326 33.61 -2.07 -9.33
CA TYR A 326 33.93 -0.81 -10.01
C TYR A 326 33.01 -0.54 -11.21
N SER A 327 32.81 -1.55 -12.06
CA SER A 327 31.97 -1.42 -13.25
C SER A 327 30.51 -1.10 -12.90
N TYR A 328 30.01 -1.61 -11.77
CA TYR A 328 28.69 -1.25 -11.26
C TYR A 328 28.67 0.14 -10.64
N PHE A 329 29.70 0.50 -9.87
CA PHE A 329 29.84 1.82 -9.28
C PHE A 329 29.78 2.94 -10.33
N MET A 330 30.42 2.79 -11.48
CA MET A 330 30.36 3.77 -12.56
C MET A 330 28.93 4.04 -13.07
N LYS A 331 28.00 3.10 -12.88
CA LYS A 331 26.56 3.31 -13.17
C LYS A 331 25.89 4.14 -12.08
N VAL A 332 26.22 3.87 -10.81
CA VAL A 332 25.71 4.57 -9.64
C VAL A 332 26.28 5.99 -9.53
N GLU A 333 27.52 6.21 -9.96
CA GLU A 333 28.21 7.49 -9.93
C GLU A 333 27.42 8.60 -10.63
N LYS A 334 26.73 8.29 -11.73
CA LYS A 334 25.87 9.26 -12.43
C LYS A 334 24.78 9.81 -11.52
N ASP A 335 24.21 8.96 -10.66
CA ASP A 335 23.18 9.38 -9.70
C ASP A 335 23.82 10.14 -8.54
N ILE A 336 25.03 9.77 -8.12
CA ILE A 336 25.76 10.48 -7.06
C ILE A 336 26.03 11.93 -7.48
N LEU A 337 26.63 12.10 -8.66
CA LEU A 337 27.04 13.40 -9.19
C LEU A 337 25.87 14.33 -9.48
N LYS A 338 24.67 13.80 -9.69
CA LYS A 338 23.47 14.58 -10.03
C LYS A 338 22.49 14.77 -8.88
N HIS A 339 22.35 13.79 -7.98
CA HIS A 339 21.21 13.72 -7.07
C HIS A 339 21.57 13.39 -5.62
N CYS A 340 22.77 12.88 -5.33
CA CYS A 340 23.07 12.35 -3.97
C CYS A 340 24.22 13.06 -3.27
N GLY A 341 25.10 13.76 -3.98
CA GLY A 341 26.24 14.44 -3.36
C GLY A 341 25.82 15.40 -2.25
N LYS A 342 26.56 15.43 -1.14
CA LYS A 342 26.34 16.38 -0.04
C LYS A 342 26.25 17.82 -0.56
N TRP A 343 27.11 18.19 -1.50
CA TRP A 343 27.12 19.52 -2.15
C TRP A 343 25.84 19.87 -2.94
N ILE A 344 25.04 18.87 -3.30
CA ILE A 344 23.72 19.07 -3.93
C ILE A 344 22.66 19.24 -2.85
N ILE A 345 22.68 18.38 -1.84
CA ILE A 345 21.67 18.37 -0.76
C ILE A 345 21.79 19.63 0.09
N GLU A 346 23.00 20.10 0.39
CA GLU A 346 23.25 21.31 1.20
C GLU A 346 22.84 22.62 0.54
N LYS A 347 22.44 22.60 -0.74
CA LYS A 347 21.73 23.75 -1.34
C LYS A 347 20.41 24.04 -0.61
N TYR A 348 19.86 23.03 0.07
CA TYR A 348 18.62 23.08 0.82
C TYR A 348 18.96 23.00 2.33
N PRO A 349 18.76 24.08 3.10
CA PRO A 349 19.07 24.12 4.53
C PRO A 349 18.44 22.96 5.28
N ASN A 350 19.10 22.42 6.31
CA ASN A 350 18.55 21.36 7.19
C ASN A 350 17.98 20.09 6.49
N LEU A 351 18.23 19.90 5.18
CA LEU A 351 17.83 18.68 4.47
C LEU A 351 18.89 17.57 4.62
N TYR A 352 20.15 17.95 4.81
CA TYR A 352 21.26 17.04 5.03
C TYR A 352 21.43 16.71 6.52
N ASP A 353 21.41 15.41 6.87
CA ASP A 353 21.82 14.91 8.18
C ASP A 353 23.30 14.44 8.17
N PRO A 354 24.17 14.91 9.07
CA PRO A 354 25.59 14.50 9.10
C PRO A 354 25.82 12.99 9.31
N PHE A 355 24.94 12.32 10.05
CA PHE A 355 25.05 10.91 10.41
C PHE A 355 24.45 10.02 9.32
N PHE A 356 23.21 10.30 8.93
CA PHE A 356 22.40 9.46 8.05
C PHE A 356 22.38 9.92 6.58
N GLY A 357 22.78 11.17 6.30
CA GLY A 357 22.62 11.79 4.99
C GLY A 357 21.16 12.15 4.71
N LEU A 358 20.75 12.08 3.44
CA LEU A 358 19.34 12.25 3.07
C LEU A 358 18.60 10.91 3.15
N THR A 359 17.44 10.89 3.82
CA THR A 359 16.59 9.71 3.96
C THR A 359 15.18 9.96 3.41
N ASN A 360 14.52 8.90 2.93
CA ASN A 360 13.13 8.94 2.48
C ASN A 360 12.15 8.42 3.56
N ASN A 361 12.52 8.55 4.84
CA ASN A 361 11.75 8.05 5.98
C ASN A 361 10.33 8.64 6.02
N SER A 362 10.13 9.85 5.48
CA SER A 362 8.84 10.51 5.35
C SER A 362 7.85 9.68 4.51
N CYS A 363 8.26 9.26 3.31
CA CYS A 363 7.44 8.38 2.47
C CYS A 363 7.29 6.99 3.09
N GLU A 364 8.34 6.41 3.68
CA GLU A 364 8.25 5.11 4.33
C GLU A 364 7.25 5.11 5.50
N SER A 365 7.24 6.17 6.30
CA SER A 365 6.29 6.39 7.38
C SER A 365 4.85 6.53 6.87
N MET A 366 4.64 7.34 5.81
CA MET A 366 3.31 7.44 5.19
C MET A 366 2.86 6.11 4.58
N ASN A 367 3.77 5.40 3.92
CA ASN A 367 3.50 4.06 3.39
C ASN A 367 3.11 3.10 4.51
N ALA A 368 3.70 3.21 5.70
CA ALA A 368 3.31 2.43 6.87
C ALA A 368 1.93 2.82 7.40
N VAL A 369 1.57 4.12 7.42
CA VAL A 369 0.21 4.59 7.73
C VAL A 369 -0.78 3.97 6.74
N ILE A 370 -0.58 4.13 5.43
CA ILE A 370 -1.45 3.60 4.37
C ILE A 370 -1.62 2.07 4.51
N LYS A 371 -0.54 1.33 4.80
CA LYS A 371 -0.61 -0.12 5.01
C LYS A 371 -1.40 -0.50 6.27
N ARG A 372 -1.28 0.28 7.35
CA ARG A 372 -2.01 0.05 8.61
C ARG A 372 -3.50 0.32 8.46
N LEU A 373 -3.90 1.36 7.71
CA LEU A 373 -5.30 1.62 7.36
C LEU A 373 -5.96 0.37 6.76
N ASN A 374 -5.21 -0.37 5.94
CA ASN A 374 -5.73 -1.58 5.31
C ASN A 374 -5.52 -2.85 6.14
N LYS A 375 -5.04 -2.76 7.39
CA LYS A 375 -4.65 -3.90 8.25
C LYS A 375 -3.75 -4.92 7.51
N PHE A 376 -2.90 -4.44 6.60
CA PHE A 376 -2.07 -5.26 5.69
C PHE A 376 -2.86 -6.25 4.81
N LYS A 377 -4.16 -6.01 4.58
CA LYS A 377 -5.03 -6.80 3.71
C LYS A 377 -5.24 -6.09 2.38
N GLU A 378 -5.63 -6.87 1.37
CA GLU A 378 -6.07 -6.33 0.08
C GLU A 378 -7.39 -5.56 0.26
N LEU A 379 -7.43 -4.32 -0.21
CA LEU A 379 -8.60 -3.46 -0.17
C LEU A 379 -9.05 -3.14 -1.60
N PRO A 380 -10.35 -3.23 -1.92
CA PRO A 380 -10.91 -2.72 -3.16
C PRO A 380 -10.56 -1.23 -3.39
N VAL A 381 -10.42 -0.81 -4.65
CA VAL A 381 -9.94 0.54 -4.97
C VAL A 381 -10.89 1.65 -4.50
N ASP A 382 -12.20 1.43 -4.57
CA ASP A 382 -13.22 2.35 -4.08
C ASP A 382 -13.10 2.59 -2.57
N CYS A 383 -12.98 1.52 -1.79
CA CYS A 383 -12.74 1.60 -0.36
C CYS A 383 -11.42 2.33 -0.07
N PHE A 384 -10.38 2.07 -0.87
CA PHE A 384 -9.08 2.73 -0.71
C PHE A 384 -9.18 4.24 -0.93
N VAL A 385 -9.84 4.67 -2.01
CA VAL A 385 -10.06 6.09 -2.30
C VAL A 385 -10.80 6.78 -1.17
N LEU A 386 -11.85 6.14 -0.64
CA LEU A 386 -12.59 6.67 0.50
C LEU A 386 -11.71 6.77 1.77
N SER A 387 -10.84 5.80 2.02
CA SER A 387 -9.86 5.88 3.12
C SER A 387 -8.90 7.05 2.96
N MET A 388 -8.41 7.31 1.75
CA MET A 388 -7.54 8.45 1.47
C MET A 388 -8.27 9.78 1.64
N PHE A 389 -9.55 9.86 1.28
CA PHE A 389 -10.39 11.04 1.52
C PHE A 389 -10.45 11.38 3.01
N TYR A 390 -10.77 10.40 3.86
CA TYR A 390 -10.80 10.61 5.31
C TYR A 390 -9.42 10.94 5.87
N LEU A 391 -8.35 10.34 5.35
CA LEU A 391 -6.99 10.63 5.77
C LEU A 391 -6.59 12.09 5.47
N GLN A 392 -6.84 12.59 4.26
CA GLN A 392 -6.54 13.99 3.92
C GLN A 392 -7.42 14.97 4.69
N THR A 393 -8.71 14.62 4.88
CA THR A 393 -9.65 15.41 5.68
C THR A 393 -9.18 15.52 7.14
N TYR A 394 -8.68 14.42 7.70
CA TYR A 394 -8.07 14.40 9.03
C TYR A 394 -6.88 15.36 9.13
N TYR A 395 -5.91 15.26 8.23
CA TYR A 395 -4.73 16.14 8.25
C TYR A 395 -5.10 17.61 8.03
N THR A 396 -6.02 17.91 7.11
CA THR A 396 -6.51 19.27 6.89
C THR A 396 -7.12 19.86 8.15
N THR A 397 -7.91 19.06 8.88
CA THR A 397 -8.51 19.48 10.16
C THR A 397 -7.46 19.69 11.25
N GLU A 398 -6.44 18.83 11.34
CA GLU A 398 -5.34 19.01 12.31
C GLU A 398 -4.48 20.24 11.97
N ILE A 399 -4.30 20.58 10.70
CA ILE A 399 -3.64 21.84 10.29
C ILE A 399 -4.43 23.05 10.81
N GLN A 400 -5.75 23.09 10.57
CA GLN A 400 -6.59 24.19 11.06
C GLN A 400 -6.58 24.29 12.59
N ARG A 401 -6.61 23.15 13.29
CA ARG A 401 -6.46 23.10 14.75
C ARG A 401 -5.14 23.71 15.20
N GLY A 402 -4.03 23.30 14.58
CA GLY A 402 -2.70 23.83 14.89
C GLY A 402 -2.61 25.34 14.62
N LEU A 403 -3.17 25.81 13.51
CA LEU A 403 -3.28 27.25 13.20
C LEU A 403 -4.14 27.99 14.23
N ALA A 404 -5.11 27.35 14.87
CA ALA A 404 -5.91 27.97 15.93
C ALA A 404 -5.32 27.82 17.34
N GLY A 405 -4.11 27.27 17.45
CA GLY A 405 -3.42 27.05 18.73
C GLY A 405 -4.08 25.94 19.58
N ILE A 406 -4.69 24.94 18.95
CA ILE A 406 -5.26 23.75 19.61
C ILE A 406 -4.82 22.47 18.89
N GLY A 407 -5.08 21.30 19.49
CA GLY A 407 -4.71 20.02 18.90
C GLY A 407 -3.24 19.67 19.11
N ASN A 408 -2.71 18.80 18.25
CA ASN A 408 -1.37 18.21 18.44
C ASN A 408 -0.24 19.00 17.77
N PHE A 409 -0.55 19.92 16.86
CA PHE A 409 0.45 20.66 16.11
C PHE A 409 0.64 22.07 16.68
N THR A 410 1.87 22.38 17.09
CA THR A 410 2.24 23.70 17.61
C THR A 410 2.81 24.56 16.49
N LEU A 411 2.22 25.73 16.25
CA LEU A 411 2.69 26.70 15.28
C LEU A 411 4.00 27.33 15.74
N ARG A 412 5.02 27.39 14.87
CA ARG A 412 6.29 28.05 15.22
C ARG A 412 6.07 29.54 15.43
N VAL A 413 6.81 30.12 16.37
CA VAL A 413 6.71 31.54 16.75
C VAL A 413 6.82 32.48 15.54
N GLN A 414 7.72 32.18 14.60
CA GLN A 414 7.91 32.97 13.38
C GLN A 414 6.68 33.01 12.45
N TYR A 415 5.78 32.04 12.56
CA TYR A 415 4.55 31.95 11.80
C TYR A 415 3.30 32.31 12.61
N SER A 416 3.45 32.92 13.79
CA SER A 416 2.33 33.37 14.65
C SER A 416 1.31 34.27 13.94
N HIS A 417 1.72 35.00 12.89
CA HIS A 417 0.83 35.79 12.05
C HIS A 417 -0.18 34.96 11.23
N ALA A 418 0.09 33.67 11.02
CA ALA A 418 -0.81 32.73 10.35
C ALA A 418 -1.86 32.14 11.30
N GLN A 419 -1.85 32.52 12.58
CA GLN A 419 -2.80 32.02 13.56
C GLN A 419 -4.23 32.44 13.18
N ILE A 420 -5.16 31.50 13.26
CA ILE A 420 -6.59 31.75 12.98
C ILE A 420 -7.41 31.73 14.28
N PRO A 421 -8.54 32.46 14.34
CA PRO A 421 -9.50 32.33 15.43
C PRO A 421 -10.09 30.92 15.52
N LYS A 422 -10.42 30.47 16.74
CA LYS A 422 -10.96 29.11 16.98
C LYS A 422 -12.34 28.88 16.36
N ASP A 423 -13.09 29.95 16.18
CA ASP A 423 -14.42 29.96 15.55
C ASP A 423 -14.37 29.90 14.02
N GLU A 424 -13.20 30.10 13.41
CA GLU A 424 -12.99 29.96 11.96
C GLU A 424 -12.63 28.53 11.52
N ILE A 425 -12.40 27.61 12.47
CA ILE A 425 -12.09 26.21 12.16
C ILE A 425 -13.31 25.51 11.58
N SER A 426 -13.15 24.90 10.40
CA SER A 426 -14.17 24.05 9.78
C SER A 426 -13.90 22.58 10.12
N ILE A 427 -14.65 22.04 11.09
CA ILE A 427 -14.58 20.63 11.45
C ILE A 427 -15.69 19.87 10.72
N PRO A 428 -15.36 18.88 9.87
CA PRO A 428 -16.35 18.01 9.25
C PRO A 428 -17.21 17.29 10.29
N LYS A 429 -18.50 17.10 10.00
CA LYS A 429 -19.45 16.39 10.91
C LYS A 429 -18.96 15.01 11.34
N HIS A 430 -18.21 14.34 10.47
CA HIS A 430 -17.65 13.01 10.70
C HIS A 430 -16.13 13.04 10.45
N LEU A 431 -15.37 13.40 11.48
CA LEU A 431 -13.93 13.30 11.48
C LEU A 431 -13.52 11.92 12.00
N ILE A 432 -12.81 11.14 11.17
CA ILE A 432 -12.35 9.79 11.50
C ILE A 432 -10.85 9.84 11.76
N LYS A 433 -10.38 9.26 12.87
CA LYS A 433 -8.94 9.15 13.15
C LYS A 433 -8.32 8.11 12.21
N PRO A 434 -7.03 8.23 11.84
CA PRO A 434 -6.37 7.25 10.98
C PRO A 434 -6.59 5.80 11.43
N ASP A 435 -6.44 5.50 12.71
CA ASP A 435 -6.59 4.12 13.22
C ASP A 435 -8.03 3.55 13.12
N ASP A 436 -9.02 4.42 12.93
CA ASP A 436 -10.45 4.09 12.79
C ASP A 436 -10.91 4.06 11.31
N ILE A 437 -10.03 4.43 10.37
CA ILE A 437 -10.30 4.33 8.93
C ILE A 437 -10.09 2.85 8.53
N VAL A 438 -11.20 2.09 8.52
CA VAL A 438 -11.40 0.67 8.07
C VAL A 438 -11.30 -0.44 9.13
#